data_AF-A0A7S0CGQ1-F1
#
_entry.id   AF-A0A7S0CGQ1-F1
#
_cell.length_a   1.000
_cell.length_b   1.000
_cell.length_c   1.000
_cell.angle_alpha   90.00
_cell.angle_beta   90.00
_cell.angle_gamma   90.00
#
_symmetry.space_group_name_H-M   'P 1'
#
loop_
_entity.id
_entity.type
_entity.pdbx_description
1 polymer ?
#
loop_
_entity_poly.entity_id
_entity_poly.type
_entity_poly.pdbx_seq_one_letter_code
_entity_poly.pdbx_strand_id
1 'polypeptide(L)'
;VENIQLPPTLLSRFDLIYLILDHPNIERDRRLANHLVGLYYETPTVVTPRIPQILLKDYIAYARDTIVPELSDLATQTLISGYLEMRRLGHSQRSGTGTISA
;
A
#
# COMPACT_ATOMS: atom_id res chain seq x y z
N VAL A 1 11.58 -14.56 -11.76
CA VAL A 1 10.44 -14.47 -10.82
C VAL A 1 9.44 -15.55 -11.21
N GLU A 2 9.50 -16.70 -10.53
CA GLU A 2 8.59 -17.84 -10.75
C GLU A 2 7.52 -17.95 -9.65
N ASN A 3 7.52 -17.04 -8.66
CA ASN A 3 6.74 -17.16 -7.42
C ASN A 3 5.38 -16.43 -7.42
N ILE A 4 4.96 -15.80 -8.52
CA ILE A 4 3.59 -15.28 -8.66
C ILE A 4 3.05 -15.71 -10.02
N GLN A 5 2.52 -16.93 -10.09
CA GLN A 5 1.82 -17.45 -11.27
C GLN A 5 0.38 -16.90 -11.32
N LEU A 6 0.23 -15.58 -11.29
CA LEU A 6 -1.06 -14.94 -11.51
C LEU A 6 -1.25 -14.71 -13.02
N PRO A 7 -2.39 -15.11 -13.60
CA PRO A 7 -2.73 -14.77 -14.98
C PRO A 7 -2.58 -13.25 -15.22
N PRO A 8 -1.96 -12.83 -16.33
CA PRO A 8 -1.71 -11.41 -16.61
C PRO A 8 -2.99 -10.56 -16.65
N THR A 9 -4.13 -11.19 -16.92
CA THR A 9 -5.47 -10.57 -16.92
C THR A 9 -5.95 -10.18 -15.52
N LEU A 10 -5.62 -10.96 -14.49
CA LEU A 10 -5.97 -10.63 -13.10
C LEU A 10 -5.06 -9.54 -12.55
N LEU A 11 -3.79 -9.57 -12.92
CA LEU A 11 -2.80 -8.57 -12.47
C LEU A 11 -3.14 -7.15 -12.97
N SER A 12 -3.72 -7.04 -14.17
CA SER A 12 -4.17 -5.76 -14.72
C SER A 12 -5.43 -5.18 -14.05
N ARG A 13 -6.19 -5.97 -13.27
CA ARG A 13 -7.45 -5.54 -12.64
C ARG A 13 -7.25 -4.98 -11.23
N PHE A 14 -6.08 -5.20 -10.63
CA PHE A 14 -5.75 -4.64 -9.34
C PHE A 14 -5.14 -3.25 -9.52
N ASP A 15 -5.77 -2.23 -8.93
CA ASP A 15 -5.25 -0.86 -8.94
C ASP A 15 -4.01 -0.70 -8.04
N LEU A 16 -3.89 -1.53 -6.99
CA LEU A 16 -2.78 -1.52 -6.04
C LEU A 16 -2.29 -2.94 -5.76
N ILE A 17 -0.97 -3.14 -5.88
CA ILE A 17 -0.29 -4.39 -5.53
C ILE A 17 0.82 -4.06 -4.52
N TYR A 18 0.68 -4.54 -3.29
CA TYR A 18 1.71 -4.43 -2.25
C TYR A 18 2.48 -5.74 -2.12
N LEU A 19 3.76 -5.72 -2.48
CA LEU A 19 4.66 -6.86 -2.25
C LEU A 19 5.15 -6.81 -0.81
N ILE A 20 4.73 -7.78 -0.01
CA ILE A 20 5.29 -8.00 1.33
C ILE A 20 6.53 -8.85 1.16
N LEU A 21 7.69 -8.23 1.35
CA LEU A 21 8.98 -8.89 1.26
C LEU A 21 9.54 -9.11 2.66
N ASP A 22 9.83 -10.36 2.98
CA ASP A 22 10.47 -10.72 4.23
C ASP A 22 11.99 -10.68 4.06
N HIS A 23 12.61 -9.57 4.49
CA HIS A 23 14.05 -9.42 4.49
C HIS A 23 14.55 -9.59 5.93
N PRO A 24 15.48 -10.54 6.19
CA PRO A 24 15.98 -10.79 7.53
C PRO A 24 16.65 -9.52 8.08
N ASN A 25 16.19 -9.06 9.24
CA ASN A 25 16.72 -7.87 9.88
C ASN A 25 16.64 -8.02 11.39
N ILE A 26 17.79 -8.30 12.00
CA ILE A 26 17.91 -8.63 13.42
C ILE A 26 17.20 -7.61 14.32
N GLU A 27 17.29 -6.31 14.01
CA GLU A 27 16.67 -5.27 14.84
C GLU A 27 15.15 -5.23 14.68
N ARG A 28 14.62 -5.40 13.46
CA ARG A 28 13.17 -5.50 13.21
C ARG A 28 12.59 -6.76 13.83
N ASP A 29 13.28 -7.88 13.67
CA ASP A 29 12.86 -9.19 14.16
C ASP A 29 12.85 -9.20 15.70
N ARG A 30 13.87 -8.59 16.33
CA ARG A 30 13.92 -8.39 17.78
C ARG A 30 12.76 -7.54 18.29
N ARG A 31 12.43 -6.43 17.60
CA ARG A 31 11.26 -5.60 17.96
C ARG A 31 9.95 -6.35 17.81
N LEU A 32 9.80 -7.11 16.72
CA LEU A 32 8.62 -7.91 16.46
C LEU A 32 8.44 -9.00 17.52
N ALA A 33 9.53 -9.71 17.86
CA ALA A 33 9.53 -10.74 18.90
C ALA A 33 9.18 -10.16 20.27
N ASN A 34 9.77 -9.03 20.67
CA ASN A 34 9.44 -8.34 21.91
C ASN A 34 7.97 -7.91 21.96
N HIS A 35 7.45 -7.38 20.85
CA HIS A 35 6.04 -7.01 20.75
C HIS A 35 5.13 -8.24 20.88
N LEU A 36 5.44 -9.34 20.18
CA LEU A 36 4.70 -10.59 20.27
C LEU A 36 4.65 -11.13 21.70
N VAL A 37 5.79 -11.24 22.37
CA VAL A 37 5.85 -11.71 23.76
C VAL A 37 5.08 -10.77 24.69
N GLY A 38 5.22 -9.45 24.49
CA GLY A 38 4.50 -8.43 25.26
C GLY A 38 2.98 -8.38 25.06
N LEU A 39 2.44 -9.08 24.05
CA LEU A 39 0.99 -9.27 23.91
C LEU A 39 0.46 -10.43 24.77
N TYR A 40 1.31 -11.41 25.10
CA TYR A 40 0.93 -12.65 25.78
C TYR A 40 1.39 -12.75 27.25
N TYR A 41 2.29 -11.88 27.71
CA TYR A 41 2.83 -11.88 29.08
C TYR A 41 2.55 -10.54 29.79
N GLU A 42 2.22 -10.62 31.08
CA GLU A 42 2.03 -9.55 32.09
C GLU A 42 1.73 -8.13 31.57
N THR A 43 0.45 -7.75 31.61
CA THR A 43 -0.13 -6.49 31.11
C THR A 43 0.18 -6.22 29.64
N PRO A 44 -0.73 -6.59 28.71
CA PRO A 44 -0.51 -6.30 27.30
C PRO A 44 -0.23 -4.81 27.16
N THR A 45 0.91 -4.48 26.58
CA THR A 45 1.21 -3.12 26.10
C THR A 45 0.33 -2.88 24.90
N VAL A 46 -0.98 -2.78 25.15
CA VAL A 46 -1.98 -2.46 24.14
C VAL A 46 -1.61 -1.06 23.68
N VAL A 47 -1.04 -0.98 22.48
CA VAL A 47 -0.81 0.30 21.82
C VAL A 47 -2.20 0.92 21.68
N THR A 48 -2.51 1.87 22.55
CA THR A 48 -3.77 2.60 22.48
C THR A 48 -3.72 3.43 21.20
N PRO A 49 -4.59 3.15 20.22
CA PRO A 49 -4.59 3.93 18.99
C PRO A 49 -4.89 5.39 19.34
N ARG A 50 -4.22 6.33 18.65
CA ARG A 50 -4.42 7.76 18.87
C ARG A 50 -5.87 8.20 18.61
N ILE A 51 -6.58 7.47 17.75
CA ILE A 51 -7.97 7.73 17.39
C ILE A 51 -8.81 6.53 17.86
N PRO A 52 -9.87 6.76 18.65
CA PRO A 52 -10.81 5.71 19.02
C PRO A 52 -11.42 5.06 17.78
N GLN A 53 -11.56 3.73 17.80
CA GLN A 53 -12.07 2.99 16.64
C GLN A 53 -13.48 3.41 16.23
N ILE A 54 -14.35 3.73 17.20
CA ILE A 54 -15.72 4.20 16.96
C ILE A 54 -15.68 5.50 16.17
N LEU A 55 -14.91 6.49 16.66
CA LEU A 55 -14.75 7.78 15.98
C LEU A 55 -14.21 7.62 14.56
N LEU A 56 -13.19 6.76 14.35
CA LEU A 56 -12.64 6.53 13.02
C LEU A 56 -13.69 5.94 12.05
N LYS A 57 -14.49 4.98 12.52
CA LYS A 57 -15.57 4.37 11.72
C LYS A 57 -16.63 5.40 11.34
N ASP A 58 -17.10 6.16 12.33
CA ASP A 58 -18.14 7.17 12.12
C ASP A 58 -17.64 8.28 11.19
N TYR A 59 -16.39 8.69 11.33
CA TYR A 59 -15.76 9.67 10.46
C TYR A 59 -15.65 9.19 9.01
N ILE A 60 -15.28 7.92 8.79
CA ILE A 60 -15.23 7.34 7.44
C ILE A 60 -16.64 7.28 6.83
N ALA A 61 -17.66 6.88 7.61
CA ALA A 61 -19.04 6.85 7.15
C ALA A 61 -19.51 8.25 6.74
N TYR A 62 -19.33 9.24 7.62
CA TYR A 62 -19.62 10.64 7.33
C TYR A 62 -18.93 11.14 6.06
N ALA A 63 -17.63 10.87 5.89
CA ALA A 63 -16.88 11.29 4.72
C ALA A 63 -17.42 10.66 3.43
N ARG A 64 -17.82 9.39 3.46
CA ARG A 64 -18.41 8.70 2.30
C ARG A 64 -19.76 9.26 1.90
N ASP A 65 -20.57 9.70 2.87
CA ASP A 65 -21.93 10.17 2.62
C ASP A 65 -21.98 11.66 2.29
N THR A 66 -21.03 12.44 2.79
CA THR A 66 -21.09 13.92 2.74
C THR A 66 -20.12 14.53 1.73
N ILE A 67 -19.02 13.84 1.42
CA ILE A 67 -17.95 14.40 0.58
C ILE A 67 -18.01 13.79 -0.82
N VAL A 68 -18.35 14.61 -1.80
CA VAL A 68 -18.27 14.29 -3.22
C VAL A 68 -17.20 15.18 -3.84
N PRO A 69 -15.93 14.73 -3.91
CA PRO A 69 -14.85 15.56 -4.40
C PRO A 69 -14.95 15.75 -5.91
N GLU A 70 -14.81 17.00 -6.36
CA GLU A 70 -14.72 17.36 -7.77
C GLU A 70 -13.27 17.66 -8.15
N LEU A 71 -12.89 17.27 -9.37
CA LEU A 71 -11.56 17.55 -9.88
C LEU A 71 -11.47 19.02 -10.29
N SER A 72 -10.49 19.73 -9.73
CA SER A 72 -10.14 21.06 -10.22
C SER A 72 -9.40 20.98 -11.54
N ASP A 73 -9.41 22.07 -12.30
CA ASP A 73 -8.70 22.16 -13.59
C ASP A 73 -7.20 21.87 -13.44
N LEU A 74 -6.60 22.39 -12.36
CA LEU A 74 -5.19 22.15 -12.04
C LEU A 74 -4.93 20.66 -11.77
N ALA A 75 -5.74 20.02 -10.93
CA ALA A 75 -5.59 18.60 -10.62
C ALA A 75 -5.74 17.74 -11.88
N THR A 76 -6.68 18.09 -12.76
CA THR A 76 -6.90 17.41 -14.03
C THR A 76 -5.66 17.44 -14.91
N GLN A 77 -5.04 18.62 -15.07
CA GLN A 77 -3.81 18.75 -15.86
C GLN A 77 -2.66 17.95 -15.26
N THR A 78 -2.50 17.96 -13.94
CA THR A 78 -1.49 17.17 -13.22
C THR A 78 -1.70 15.67 -13.38
N LEU A 79 -2.95 15.19 -13.35
CA LEU A 79 -3.25 13.78 -13.55
C LEU A 79 -2.94 13.32 -14.98
N ILE A 80 -3.25 14.15 -15.98
CA ILE A 80 -2.94 13.85 -17.38
C ILE A 80 -1.42 13.78 -17.60
N SER A 81 -0.67 14.77 -17.10
CA SER A 81 0.79 14.78 -17.24
C SER A 81 1.44 13.58 -16.55
N GLY A 82 1.03 13.26 -15.32
CA GLY A 82 1.50 12.09 -14.58
C GLY A 82 1.19 10.77 -15.28
N TYR A 83 -0.02 10.61 -15.85
CA TYR A 83 -0.37 9.43 -16.64
C TYR A 83 0.53 9.25 -17.87
N LEU A 84 0.78 10.32 -18.63
CA LEU A 84 1.64 10.27 -19.81
C LEU A 84 3.08 9.92 -19.45
N GLU A 85 3.59 10.43 -18.33
CA GLU A 85 4.92 10.10 -17.81
C GLU A 85 5.03 8.62 -17.44
N MET A 86 4.09 8.09 -16.65
CA MET A 86 4.04 6.68 -16.29
C MET A 86 4.01 5.78 -17.53
N ARG A 87 3.26 6.18 -18.57
CA ARG A 87 3.17 5.41 -19.81
C ARG A 87 4.46 5.44 -20.64
N ARG A 88 5.21 6.56 -20.63
CA ARG A 88 6.53 6.64 -21.26
C ARG A 88 7.52 5.68 -20.58
N LEU A 89 7.54 5.64 -19.25
CA LEU A 89 8.39 4.74 -18.47
C LEU A 89 8.07 3.26 -18.75
N GLY A 90 6.78 2.93 -18.86
CA GLY A 90 6.33 1.57 -19.21
C GLY A 90 6.69 1.12 -20.64
N HIS A 91 6.86 2.05 -21.59
CA HIS A 91 7.34 1.71 -22.94
C HIS A 91 8.85 1.51 -23.00
N SER A 92 9.64 2.24 -22.23
CA SER A 92 11.11 2.06 -22.17
C SER A 92 11.53 0.76 -21.47
N GLN A 93 10.78 0.33 -20.46
CA GLN A 93 10.98 -0.95 -19.74
C GLN A 93 10.52 -2.19 -20.54
N ARG A 94 9.79 -2.04 -21.65
CA ARG A 94 9.38 -3.20 -22.50
C ARG A 94 10.39 -3.56 -23.58
N SER A 95 11.38 -2.69 -23.84
CA SER A 95 12.50 -2.94 -24.78
C SER A 95 13.73 -3.57 -24.14
N GLY A 96 13.79 -3.66 -22.81
CA GLY A 96 14.77 -4.47 -22.08
C GLY A 96 14.00 -5.47 -21.23
N THR A 97 14.29 -6.76 -21.39
CA THR A 97 13.85 -7.84 -20.51
C THR A 97 13.73 -7.37 -19.05
N GLY A 98 12.50 -7.24 -18.57
CA GLY A 98 12.16 -6.79 -17.23
C GLY A 98 12.52 -7.82 -16.17
N THR A 99 13.81 -7.99 -15.91
CA THR A 99 14.32 -8.58 -14.68
C THR A 99 14.45 -7.46 -13.66
N ILE A 100 13.45 -7.36 -12.78
CA ILE A 100 13.62 -6.66 -11.49
C ILE A 100 14.46 -7.62 -10.64
N SER A 101 15.79 -7.47 -10.72
CA SER A 101 16.75 -8.18 -9.89
C SER A 101 16.90 -7.44 -8.56
N ALA A 102 16.88 -8.20 -7.47
CA ALA A 102 17.41 -7.79 -6.17
C ALA A 102 18.93 -7.92 -6.18
#